data_AF-A0A644TD06-F1
#
_entry.id   AF-A0A644TD06-F1
#
_cell.length_a   1.000
_cell.length_b   1.000
_cell.length_c   1.000
_cell.angle_alpha   90.00
_cell.angle_beta   90.00
_cell.angle_gamma   90.00
#
_symmetry.space_group_name_H-M   'P 1'
#
loop_
_entity.id
_entity.type
_entity.pdbx_description
1 polymer ?
#
loop_
_entity_poly.entity_id
_entity_poly.type
_entity_poly.pdbx_seq_one_letter_code
_entity_poly.pdbx_strand_id
1 'polypeptide(L)'
;MENKNFELRYNLTGSDRKRLITAIAEILGCPAKYKGAPTFGYEVDYVTIDKNGTISFDDRADSEEIEKLIERLHEQGFEAEPRFEDLQMTEEEELGLGRQHRDPVGEDGMQASDVPDEGIGLVIEMPRSSFTDTSLEILKRLVESKKSLISKAGLFGSCSFVPSPHTGFG
;
A
#
# COMPACT_ATOMS: atom_id res chain seq x y z
N MET A 1 -21.21 10.73 16.44
CA MET A 1 -20.36 9.64 16.95
C MET A 1 -20.31 8.63 15.85
N GLU A 2 -19.21 8.57 15.12
CA GLU A 2 -18.98 7.49 14.16
C GLU A 2 -18.72 6.23 14.98
N ASN A 3 -19.68 5.31 14.98
CA ASN A 3 -19.48 3.98 15.53
C ASN A 3 -18.51 3.29 14.56
N LYS A 4 -17.23 3.23 14.93
CA LYS A 4 -16.25 2.42 14.21
C LYS A 4 -16.64 0.96 14.40
N ASN A 5 -17.42 0.43 13.46
CA ASN A 5 -17.68 -1.00 13.39
C ASN A 5 -16.36 -1.69 13.05
N PHE A 6 -15.70 -2.23 14.07
CA PHE A 6 -14.47 -2.99 13.88
C PHE A 6 -14.87 -4.37 13.33
N GLU A 7 -14.43 -4.67 12.11
CA GLU A 7 -14.72 -5.96 11.47
C GLU A 7 -13.48 -6.50 10.77
N LEU A 8 -13.24 -7.80 10.97
CA LEU A 8 -12.15 -8.55 10.35
C LEU A 8 -12.69 -9.48 9.28
N ARG A 9 -12.08 -9.48 8.10
CA ARG A 9 -12.50 -10.32 6.98
C ARG A 9 -11.53 -11.48 6.83
N TYR A 10 -12.01 -12.70 7.06
CA TYR A 10 -11.19 -13.91 6.83
C TYR A 10 -11.54 -14.59 5.50
N ASN A 11 -12.63 -14.18 4.85
CA ASN A 11 -13.12 -14.76 3.59
C ASN A 11 -13.27 -16.30 3.61
N LEU A 12 -13.56 -16.87 4.80
CA LEU A 12 -13.70 -18.31 4.99
C LEU A 12 -15.14 -18.76 4.74
N THR A 13 -15.28 -19.85 4.00
CA THR A 13 -16.59 -20.45 3.71
C THR A 13 -16.61 -21.94 4.08
N GLY A 14 -17.81 -22.50 4.25
CA GLY A 14 -17.98 -23.95 4.45
C GLY A 14 -17.30 -24.50 5.72
N SER A 15 -16.37 -25.44 5.54
CA SER A 15 -15.64 -26.13 6.62
C SER A 15 -14.74 -25.20 7.41
N ASP A 16 -14.05 -24.29 6.74
CA ASP A 16 -13.10 -23.37 7.39
C ASP A 16 -13.83 -22.32 8.22
N ARG A 17 -15.03 -21.91 7.80
CA ARG A 17 -15.91 -21.08 8.63
C ARG A 17 -16.28 -21.78 9.94
N LYS A 18 -16.56 -23.09 9.90
CA LYS A 18 -16.87 -23.85 11.12
C LYS A 18 -15.65 -23.94 12.03
N ARG A 19 -14.46 -24.17 11.48
CA ARG A 19 -13.20 -24.16 12.25
C ARG A 19 -13.00 -22.80 12.94
N LEU A 20 -13.25 -21.70 12.23
CA LEU A 20 -13.17 -20.36 12.79
C LEU A 20 -14.18 -20.16 13.94
N ILE A 21 -15.43 -20.54 13.75
CA ILE A 21 -16.48 -20.42 14.78
C ILE A 21 -16.11 -21.24 16.02
N THR A 22 -15.62 -22.47 15.84
CA THR A 22 -15.17 -23.34 16.94
C THR A 22 -13.98 -22.73 17.67
N ALA A 23 -12.97 -22.25 16.94
CA ALA A 23 -11.80 -21.60 17.53
C ALA A 23 -12.20 -20.39 18.40
N ILE A 24 -13.08 -19.53 17.89
CA ILE A 24 -13.57 -18.35 18.64
C ILE A 24 -14.36 -18.79 19.88
N ALA A 25 -15.22 -19.79 19.75
CA ALA A 25 -15.98 -20.34 20.88
C ALA A 25 -15.07 -20.94 21.97
N GLU A 26 -13.97 -21.58 21.58
CA GLU A 26 -12.96 -22.11 22.51
C GLU A 26 -12.15 -21.00 23.19
N ILE A 27 -11.72 -19.99 22.43
CA ILE A 27 -10.94 -18.85 22.97
C ILE A 27 -11.77 -18.05 23.99
N LEU A 28 -13.04 -17.78 23.65
CA LEU A 28 -13.96 -17.03 24.50
C LEU A 28 -14.63 -17.89 25.59
N GLY A 29 -14.47 -19.21 25.52
CA GLY A 29 -15.16 -20.16 26.40
C GLY A 29 -16.69 -20.12 26.28
N CYS A 30 -17.22 -19.54 25.20
CA CYS A 30 -18.66 -19.31 24.99
C CYS A 30 -19.17 -20.11 23.78
N PRO A 31 -20.33 -20.79 23.88
CA PRO A 31 -20.87 -21.56 22.76
C PRO A 31 -21.41 -20.65 21.65
N ALA A 32 -21.15 -21.03 20.40
CA ALA A 32 -21.66 -20.32 19.23
C ALA A 32 -23.17 -20.52 19.05
N LYS A 33 -23.91 -19.42 18.98
CA LYS A 33 -25.36 -19.39 18.76
C LYS A 33 -25.68 -19.00 17.32
N TYR A 34 -26.41 -19.85 16.61
CA TYR A 34 -26.81 -19.56 15.24
C TYR A 34 -27.99 -18.56 15.19
N LYS A 35 -27.83 -17.43 14.48
CA LYS A 35 -28.85 -16.36 14.42
C LYS A 35 -29.97 -16.61 13.40
N GLY A 36 -29.83 -17.60 12.52
CA GLY A 36 -30.84 -17.90 11.50
C GLY A 36 -30.87 -16.89 10.35
N ALA A 37 -31.92 -16.95 9.52
CA ALA A 37 -32.11 -16.03 8.40
C ALA A 37 -32.56 -14.63 8.88
N PRO A 38 -32.22 -13.52 8.18
CA PRO A 38 -31.56 -13.44 6.87
C PRO A 38 -30.03 -13.38 6.90
N THR A 39 -29.41 -13.29 8.08
CA THR A 39 -27.95 -13.09 8.22
C THR A 39 -27.15 -14.38 8.10
N PHE A 40 -27.72 -15.54 8.49
CA PHE A 40 -27.04 -16.84 8.50
C PHE A 40 -25.72 -16.84 9.29
N GLY A 41 -25.60 -15.90 10.23
CA GLY A 41 -24.43 -15.69 11.07
C GLY A 41 -24.49 -16.47 12.38
N TYR A 42 -23.34 -16.54 13.04
CA TYR A 42 -23.16 -17.09 14.38
C TYR A 42 -22.77 -15.98 15.34
N GLU A 43 -23.34 -16.00 16.53
CA GLU A 43 -23.01 -15.09 17.63
C GLU A 43 -22.23 -15.88 18.69
N VAL A 44 -21.06 -15.37 19.06
CA VAL A 44 -20.22 -15.90 20.13
C VAL A 44 -19.92 -14.73 21.07
N ASP A 45 -20.70 -14.64 22.15
CA ASP A 45 -20.61 -13.55 23.12
C ASP A 45 -20.69 -12.14 22.48
N TYR A 46 -19.63 -11.33 22.54
CA TYR A 46 -19.55 -9.99 21.92
C TYR A 46 -19.10 -10.00 20.45
N VAL A 47 -19.03 -11.18 19.82
CA VAL A 47 -18.55 -11.37 18.45
C VAL A 47 -19.64 -11.96 17.56
N THR A 48 -19.83 -11.40 16.37
CA THR A 48 -20.72 -11.96 15.34
C THR A 48 -19.93 -12.37 14.10
N ILE A 49 -20.10 -13.62 13.66
CA ILE A 49 -19.47 -14.19 12.47
C ILE A 49 -20.52 -14.32 11.36
N ASP A 50 -20.33 -13.60 10.26
CA ASP A 50 -21.21 -13.63 9.08
C ASP A 50 -20.98 -14.87 8.20
N LYS A 51 -21.88 -15.12 7.25
CA LYS A 51 -21.80 -16.28 6.34
C LYS A 51 -20.52 -16.33 5.50
N ASN A 52 -19.91 -15.18 5.24
CA ASN A 52 -18.68 -15.02 4.47
C ASN A 52 -17.40 -15.14 5.33
N GLY A 53 -17.52 -15.44 6.63
CA GLY A 53 -16.37 -15.47 7.54
C GLY A 53 -15.86 -14.08 7.92
N THR A 54 -16.74 -13.08 7.88
CA THR A 54 -16.47 -11.74 8.43
C THR A 54 -16.84 -11.73 9.90
N ILE A 55 -15.92 -11.30 10.75
CA ILE A 55 -16.10 -11.16 12.18
C ILE A 55 -16.40 -9.68 12.47
N SER A 56 -17.50 -9.37 13.14
CA SER A 56 -17.83 -8.04 13.64
C SER A 56 -17.90 -8.05 15.15
N PHE A 57 -17.30 -7.04 15.79
CA PHE A 57 -17.30 -6.88 17.24
C PHE A 57 -18.40 -5.91 17.66
N ASP A 58 -19.11 -6.25 18.74
CA ASP A 58 -20.09 -5.37 19.38
C ASP A 58 -19.37 -4.27 20.20
N ASP A 59 -20.03 -3.14 20.45
CA ASP A 59 -19.48 -2.01 21.23
C ASP A 59 -19.12 -2.38 22.68
N ARG A 60 -19.55 -3.55 23.14
CA ARG A 60 -19.23 -4.13 24.46
C ARG A 60 -17.86 -4.81 24.53
N ALA A 61 -17.19 -5.03 23.40
CA ALA A 61 -15.89 -5.68 23.37
C ALA A 61 -14.77 -4.68 23.75
N ASP A 62 -14.04 -5.00 24.82
CA ASP A 62 -12.86 -4.23 25.21
C ASP A 62 -11.71 -4.46 24.20
N SER A 63 -10.96 -3.41 23.89
CA SER A 63 -9.85 -3.49 22.92
C SER A 63 -8.81 -4.55 23.29
N GLU A 64 -8.54 -4.75 24.59
CA GLU A 64 -7.62 -5.80 25.07
C GLU A 64 -8.09 -7.21 24.74
N GLU A 65 -9.39 -7.47 24.83
CA GLU A 65 -9.96 -8.79 24.55
C GLU A 65 -10.00 -9.06 23.04
N ILE A 66 -10.26 -8.03 22.24
CA ILE A 66 -10.20 -8.08 20.78
C ILE A 66 -8.77 -8.41 20.32
N GLU A 67 -7.75 -7.71 20.84
CA GLU A 67 -6.34 -7.97 20.50
C GLU A 67 -5.91 -9.39 20.86
N LYS A 68 -6.24 -9.87 22.07
CA LYS A 68 -5.97 -11.26 22.47
C LYS A 68 -6.65 -12.26 21.54
N LEU A 69 -7.90 -12.02 21.15
CA LEU A 69 -8.61 -12.91 20.23
C LEU A 69 -7.90 -12.99 18.87
N ILE A 70 -7.47 -11.85 18.32
CA ILE A 70 -6.75 -11.77 17.05
C ILE A 70 -5.43 -12.55 17.13
N GLU A 71 -4.66 -12.34 18.20
CA GLU A 71 -3.39 -13.05 18.43
C GLU A 71 -3.60 -14.57 18.47
N ARG A 72 -4.59 -15.04 19.24
CA ARG A 72 -4.93 -16.46 19.33
C ARG A 72 -5.43 -17.06 18.03
N LEU A 73 -6.18 -16.30 17.23
CA LEU A 73 -6.62 -16.73 15.91
C LEU A 73 -5.43 -16.86 14.94
N HIS A 74 -4.47 -15.93 15.03
CA HIS A 74 -3.25 -15.99 14.25
C HIS A 74 -2.37 -17.19 14.66
N GLU A 75 -2.24 -17.50 15.96
CA GLU A 75 -1.57 -18.72 16.44
C GLU A 75 -2.19 -20.01 15.86
N GLN A 76 -3.51 -20.00 15.60
CA GLN A 76 -4.24 -21.11 15.00
C GLN A 76 -4.17 -21.13 13.46
N GLY A 77 -3.48 -20.17 12.85
CA GLY A 77 -3.29 -20.06 11.41
C GLY A 77 -4.45 -19.40 10.67
N PHE A 78 -5.32 -18.64 11.37
CA PHE A 78 -6.32 -17.80 10.73
C PHE A 78 -5.72 -16.43 10.46
N GLU A 79 -5.51 -16.12 9.18
CA GLU A 79 -5.00 -14.82 8.74
C GLU A 79 -6.17 -13.96 8.24
N ALA A 80 -6.36 -12.80 8.86
CA ALA A 80 -7.36 -11.82 8.41
C ALA A 80 -6.80 -11.03 7.24
N GLU A 81 -7.66 -10.71 6.26
CA GLU A 81 -7.32 -9.76 5.21
C GLU A 81 -7.10 -8.37 5.85
N PRO A 82 -5.91 -7.77 5.71
CA PRO A 82 -5.66 -6.45 6.28
C PRO A 82 -6.53 -5.41 5.56
N ARG A 83 -7.18 -4.52 6.32
CA ARG A 83 -7.84 -3.37 5.72
C ARG A 83 -6.78 -2.40 5.22
N PHE A 84 -7.01 -1.79 4.07
CA PHE A 84 -6.09 -0.78 3.52
C PHE A 84 -5.78 0.36 4.49
N GLU A 85 -6.70 0.67 5.41
CA GLU A 85 -6.50 1.70 6.43
C GLU A 85 -5.57 1.27 7.59
N ASP A 86 -5.39 -0.04 7.81
CA ASP A 86 -4.55 -0.60 8.88
C ASP A 86 -3.10 -0.87 8.42
N LEU A 87 -2.82 -0.80 7.11
CA LEU A 87 -1.44 -0.74 6.63
C LEU A 87 -0.84 0.61 7.00
N GLN A 88 -0.26 0.70 8.21
CA GLN A 88 0.68 1.76 8.53
C GLN A 88 1.89 1.60 7.62
N MET A 89 1.89 2.29 6.48
CA MET A 89 3.12 2.54 5.74
C MET A 89 4.08 3.23 6.71
N THR A 90 5.26 2.65 6.91
CA THR A 90 6.29 3.37 7.66
C THR A 90 6.65 4.62 6.86
N GLU A 91 6.97 5.71 7.56
CA GLU A 91 7.36 6.99 6.96
C GLU A 91 8.47 6.81 5.89
N GLU A 92 9.32 5.79 6.09
CA GLU A 92 10.44 5.43 5.21
C GLU A 92 10.01 4.83 3.86
N GLU A 93 8.90 4.06 3.82
CA GLU A 93 8.34 3.49 2.58
C GLU A 93 7.56 4.55 1.78
N GLU A 94 6.90 5.49 2.46
CA GLU A 94 6.27 6.67 1.82
C GLU A 94 7.33 7.53 1.10
N LEU A 95 8.52 7.63 1.66
CA LEU A 95 9.64 8.40 1.10
C LEU A 95 10.46 7.64 0.03
N GLY A 96 10.09 6.40 -0.31
CA GLY A 96 10.73 5.65 -1.40
C GLY A 96 12.21 5.34 -1.17
N LEU A 97 12.68 5.26 0.07
CA LEU A 97 14.07 4.98 0.42
C LEU A 97 14.41 3.47 0.38
N GLY A 98 13.82 2.76 -0.58
CA GLY A 98 14.01 1.33 -0.78
C GLY A 98 15.42 1.00 -1.29
N ARG A 99 16.19 0.32 -0.44
CA ARG A 99 17.54 -0.25 -0.64
C ARG A 99 18.61 0.79 -1.01
N GLN A 100 19.58 0.95 -0.10
CA GLN A 100 20.87 1.54 -0.42
C GLN A 100 21.43 0.80 -1.64
N HIS A 101 21.52 1.50 -2.76
CA HIS A 101 22.22 1.05 -3.95
C HIS A 101 23.65 0.72 -3.52
N ARG A 102 23.95 -0.56 -3.29
CA ARG A 102 25.35 -1.00 -3.30
C ARG A 102 25.72 -1.01 -4.77
N ASP A 103 26.58 -0.09 -5.15
CA ASP A 103 27.15 -0.07 -6.48
C ASP A 103 27.76 -1.45 -6.78
N PRO A 104 27.44 -2.07 -7.94
CA PRO A 104 28.11 -3.29 -8.34
C PRO A 104 29.60 -3.00 -8.49
N VAL A 105 30.43 -3.58 -7.63
CA VAL A 105 31.89 -3.54 -7.79
C VAL A 105 32.22 -4.40 -9.00
N GLY A 106 32.65 -3.76 -10.10
CA GLY A 106 33.24 -4.46 -11.24
C GLY A 106 34.50 -5.21 -10.80
N GLU A 107 34.72 -6.39 -11.36
CA GLU A 107 35.82 -7.31 -11.04
C GLU A 107 37.22 -6.69 -11.30
N ASP A 108 37.24 -5.61 -12.08
CA ASP A 108 38.39 -4.87 -12.58
C ASP A 108 38.77 -3.65 -11.73
N GLY A 109 38.12 -3.44 -10.58
CA GLY A 109 38.56 -2.48 -9.56
C GLY A 109 38.47 -1.00 -9.96
N MET A 110 37.85 -0.68 -11.11
CA MET A 110 37.54 0.70 -11.50
C MET A 110 36.26 1.16 -10.79
N GLN A 111 36.34 2.26 -10.04
CA GLN A 111 35.16 2.88 -9.44
C GLN A 111 34.51 3.84 -10.44
N ALA A 112 33.17 3.89 -10.47
CA ALA A 112 32.42 4.83 -11.31
C ALA A 112 32.75 6.32 -11.02
N SER A 113 33.34 6.61 -9.85
CA SER A 113 33.81 7.93 -9.46
C SER A 113 35.03 8.43 -10.24
N ASP A 114 35.74 7.57 -10.97
CA ASP A 114 36.95 7.93 -11.72
C ASP A 114 36.68 8.39 -13.17
N VAL A 115 35.40 8.45 -13.58
CA VAL A 115 35.00 8.98 -14.89
C VAL A 115 34.86 10.50 -14.80
N PRO A 116 35.56 11.29 -15.64
CA PRO A 116 35.38 12.75 -15.68
C PRO A 116 33.91 13.08 -16.00
N ASP A 117 33.30 13.92 -15.16
CA ASP A 117 31.94 14.43 -15.33
C ASP A 117 31.86 15.40 -16.52
N GLU A 118 31.83 14.87 -17.73
CA GLU A 118 31.32 15.61 -18.87
C GLU A 118 29.79 15.53 -18.82
N GLY A 119 29.20 16.44 -18.04
CA GLY A 119 27.78 16.51 -17.73
C GLY A 119 26.88 16.20 -18.92
N ILE A 120 26.38 14.97 -18.94
CA ILE A 120 25.46 14.46 -19.96
C ILE A 120 24.09 15.11 -19.77
N GLY A 121 23.80 16.16 -20.53
CA GLY A 121 22.50 16.82 -20.49
C GLY A 121 21.37 15.87 -20.92
N LEU A 122 20.38 15.64 -20.04
CA LEU A 122 19.16 14.92 -20.38
C LEU A 122 18.19 15.84 -21.15
N VAL A 123 18.02 15.60 -22.44
CA VAL A 123 17.06 16.29 -23.30
C VAL A 123 15.86 15.38 -23.55
N ILE A 124 14.66 15.83 -23.14
CA ILE A 124 13.40 15.12 -23.39
C ILE A 124 12.59 15.92 -24.41
N GLU A 125 12.43 15.37 -25.61
CA GLU A 125 11.56 15.94 -26.65
C GLU A 125 10.16 15.32 -26.59
N MET A 126 9.13 16.16 -26.60
CA MET A 126 7.74 15.73 -26.58
C MET A 126 6.92 16.48 -27.64
N PRO A 127 6.03 15.80 -28.39
CA PRO A 127 5.23 16.44 -29.43
C PRO A 127 4.25 17.46 -28.85
N ARG A 128 4.32 18.71 -29.33
CA ARG A 128 3.48 19.82 -28.84
C ARG A 128 1.99 19.60 -29.07
N SER A 129 1.62 18.78 -30.06
CA SER A 129 0.23 18.41 -30.33
C SER A 129 -0.41 17.56 -29.23
N SER A 130 0.40 16.95 -28.34
CA SER A 130 -0.09 16.12 -27.24
C SER A 130 -0.43 16.93 -25.99
N PHE A 131 -0.24 18.25 -26.01
CA PHE A 131 -0.44 19.11 -24.84
C PHE A 131 -1.28 20.35 -25.20
N THR A 132 -2.10 20.77 -24.24
CA THR A 132 -2.76 22.09 -24.28
C THR A 132 -1.83 23.15 -23.70
N ASP A 133 -2.02 24.44 -24.02
CA ASP A 133 -1.17 25.53 -23.52
C ASP A 133 -1.12 25.58 -21.99
N THR A 134 -2.25 25.30 -21.32
CA THR A 134 -2.33 25.19 -19.86
C THR A 134 -1.49 24.02 -19.33
N SER A 135 -1.53 22.86 -20.00
CA SER A 135 -0.72 21.71 -19.64
C SER A 135 0.79 21.96 -19.82
N LEU A 136 1.18 22.79 -20.80
CA LEU A 136 2.58 23.19 -20.99
C LEU A 136 3.08 24.10 -19.88
N GLU A 137 2.25 25.03 -19.39
CA GLU A 137 2.61 25.90 -18.27
C GLU A 137 2.73 25.12 -16.96
N ILE A 138 1.82 24.17 -16.72
CA ILE A 138 1.91 23.23 -15.60
C ILE A 138 3.19 22.41 -15.70
N LEU A 139 3.51 21.87 -16.89
CA LEU A 139 4.72 21.07 -17.10
C LEU A 139 5.99 21.87 -16.79
N LYS A 140 6.09 23.12 -17.27
CA LYS A 140 7.22 24.01 -16.97
C LYS A 140 7.38 24.23 -15.47
N ARG A 141 6.28 24.56 -14.79
CA ARG A 141 6.28 24.77 -13.34
C ARG A 141 6.66 23.51 -12.56
N LEU A 142 6.25 22.33 -13.06
CA LEU A 142 6.59 21.04 -12.47
C LEU A 142 8.10 20.75 -12.61
N VAL A 143 8.65 21.00 -13.80
CA VAL A 143 10.09 20.86 -14.07
C VAL A 143 10.89 21.79 -13.18
N GLU A 144 10.49 23.04 -13.00
CA GLU A 144 11.16 23.99 -12.10
C GLU A 144 11.07 23.55 -10.64
N SER A 145 9.87 23.17 -10.17
CA SER A 145 9.64 22.73 -8.79
C SER A 145 10.39 21.45 -8.43
N LYS A 146 10.56 20.54 -9.39
CA LYS A 146 11.18 19.23 -9.17
C LYS A 146 12.56 19.11 -9.80
N LYS A 147 13.13 20.21 -10.32
CA LYS A 147 14.44 20.23 -10.98
C LYS A 147 15.52 19.63 -10.10
N SER A 148 15.53 19.95 -8.81
CA SER A 148 16.52 19.43 -7.86
C SER A 148 16.42 17.92 -7.64
N LEU A 149 15.22 17.35 -7.76
CA LEU A 149 14.99 15.91 -7.69
C LEU A 149 15.35 15.24 -9.02
N ILE A 150 14.95 15.84 -10.15
CA ILE A 150 15.25 15.35 -11.50
C ILE A 150 16.78 15.37 -11.74
N SER A 151 17.48 16.42 -11.29
CA SER A 151 18.94 16.52 -11.31
C SER A 151 19.65 15.64 -10.26
N LYS A 152 18.93 15.05 -9.30
CA LYS A 152 19.48 14.06 -8.35
C LYS A 152 19.21 12.62 -8.81
N ALA A 153 18.12 12.40 -9.56
CA ALA A 153 17.71 11.10 -10.08
C ALA A 153 18.53 10.64 -11.30
N GLY A 154 19.35 11.53 -11.88
CA GLY A 154 20.39 11.22 -12.85
C GLY A 154 21.58 12.13 -12.59
N LEU A 155 22.80 11.61 -12.74
CA LEU A 155 24.09 12.28 -12.55
C LEU A 155 24.08 13.76 -12.99
N PHE A 156 24.76 14.61 -12.20
CA PHE A 156 25.24 15.96 -12.51
C PHE A 156 24.74 16.60 -13.83
N GLY A 157 23.90 17.64 -13.73
CA GLY A 157 23.64 18.54 -14.87
C GLY A 157 22.31 19.28 -14.83
N SER A 158 22.31 20.52 -15.29
CA SER A 158 21.14 21.40 -15.37
C SER A 158 20.12 20.94 -16.41
N CYS A 159 18.89 20.64 -15.98
CA CYS A 159 17.78 20.31 -16.87
C CYS A 159 17.24 21.57 -17.59
N SER A 160 17.08 21.50 -18.91
CA SER A 160 16.45 22.55 -19.74
C SER A 160 15.45 21.92 -20.72
N PHE A 161 14.28 22.55 -20.87
CA PHE A 161 13.17 22.08 -21.69
C PHE A 161 13.02 22.96 -22.93
N VAL A 162 13.12 22.37 -24.13
CA VAL A 162 12.99 23.08 -25.41
C VAL A 162 11.83 22.50 -26.21
N PRO A 163 10.78 23.28 -26.50
CA PRO A 163 9.64 22.80 -27.28
C PRO A 163 9.89 23.00 -28.80
N SER A 164 10.11 21.92 -29.53
CA SER A 164 10.44 21.96 -30.98
C SER A 164 9.25 22.37 -31.87
N PRO A 165 9.43 23.27 -32.85
CA PRO A 165 8.45 23.53 -33.91
C PRO A 165 8.65 22.53 -35.06
N HIS A 166 7.61 21.77 -35.39
CA HIS A 166 7.62 20.93 -36.60
C HIS A 166 7.59 21.83 -37.84
N THR A 167 8.72 22.02 -38.51
CA THR A 167 8.75 22.41 -39.92
C THR A 167 8.40 21.17 -40.74
N GLY A 168 7.14 21.10 -41.20
CA GLY A 168 6.70 20.12 -42.18
C GLY A 168 7.46 20.32 -43.49
N PHE A 169 8.10 19.24 -43.96
CA PHE A 169 8.58 19.12 -45.34
C PHE A 169 7.37 18.93 -46.24
N GLY A 170 7.21 19.82 -47.22
CA GLY A 170 6.43 19.63 -48.44
C GLY A 170 7.38 19.51 -49.62
#